data_AF-A0A4P6YRG6-F1
#
_entry.id   AF-A0A4P6YRG6-F1
#
_cell.length_a   1.000
_cell.length_b   1.000
_cell.length_c   1.000
_cell.angle_alpha   90.00
_cell.angle_beta   90.00
_cell.angle_gamma   90.00
#
_symmetry.space_group_name_H-M   'P 1'
#
loop_
_entity.id
_entity.type
_entity.pdbx_description
1 polymer ?
#
loop_
_entity_poly.entity_id
_entity_poly.type
_entity_poly.pdbx_seq_one_letter_code
_entity_poly.pdbx_strand_id
1 'polypeptide(L)'
;MKLTTYQELAIGYNAHALANLRLPNEPTAHVSNGEETLDLTLTGDEVTMITISATDPKAKAYGTTFMAFEHGMDWGSINFYNAYKASLVQPNEVIIGKAHGLIAEHVFDGAGLIVKIYPDTK
;
A
#
# COMPACT_ATOMS: atom_id res chain seq x y z
N MET A 1 -11.86 -7.16 10.10
CA MET A 1 -12.60 -6.66 8.92
C MET A 1 -11.72 -6.85 7.71
N LYS A 2 -12.33 -7.19 6.56
CA LYS A 2 -11.59 -7.40 5.30
C LYS A 2 -11.52 -6.12 4.48
N LEU A 3 -10.41 -5.95 3.76
CA LEU A 3 -10.25 -4.99 2.67
C LEU A 3 -10.89 -5.56 1.39
N THR A 4 -10.47 -6.77 1.02
CA THR A 4 -10.81 -7.46 -0.22
C THR A 4 -10.37 -8.91 -0.10
N THR A 5 -10.74 -9.78 -1.04
CA THR A 5 -10.10 -11.09 -1.16
C THR A 5 -8.71 -10.97 -1.79
N TYR A 6 -7.82 -11.93 -1.53
CA TYR A 6 -6.50 -12.01 -2.16
C TYR A 6 -6.61 -12.06 -3.68
N GLN A 7 -7.57 -12.83 -4.22
CA GLN A 7 -7.75 -12.98 -5.66
C GLN A 7 -8.13 -11.66 -6.33
N GLU A 8 -9.08 -10.93 -5.76
CA GLU A 8 -9.48 -9.60 -6.24
C GLU A 8 -8.31 -8.62 -6.18
N LEU A 9 -7.56 -8.63 -5.07
CA LEU A 9 -6.36 -7.81 -4.93
C LEU A 9 -5.34 -8.13 -6.02
N ALA A 10 -5.01 -9.41 -6.20
CA ALA A 10 -4.03 -9.85 -7.18
C ALA A 10 -4.44 -9.45 -8.60
N ILE A 11 -5.72 -9.55 -8.95
CA ILE A 11 -6.23 -9.14 -10.28
C ILE A 11 -6.07 -7.62 -10.47
N GLY A 12 -6.58 -6.81 -9.54
CA GLY A 12 -6.57 -5.35 -9.66
C GLY A 12 -5.17 -4.77 -9.61
N TYR A 13 -4.40 -5.14 -8.58
CA TYR A 13 -3.03 -4.65 -8.38
C TYR A 13 -2.10 -5.07 -9.53
N ASN A 14 -2.12 -6.33 -9.97
CA ASN A 14 -1.19 -6.82 -11.00
C ASN A 14 -1.38 -6.17 -12.38
N ALA A 15 -2.54 -5.56 -12.64
CA ALA A 15 -2.80 -4.81 -13.86
C ALA A 15 -1.91 -3.56 -13.98
N HIS A 16 -1.44 -3.03 -12.85
CA HIS A 16 -0.65 -1.81 -12.77
C HIS A 16 0.73 -2.01 -12.11
N ALA A 17 0.94 -3.14 -11.42
CA ALA A 17 2.18 -3.45 -10.73
C ALA A 17 3.35 -3.79 -11.66
N LEU A 18 4.57 -3.50 -11.19
CA LEU A 18 5.81 -3.95 -11.80
C LEU A 18 5.89 -5.47 -11.80
N ALA A 19 6.45 -6.06 -12.86
CA ALA A 19 6.48 -7.52 -13.04
C ALA A 19 7.12 -8.26 -11.86
N ASN A 20 8.15 -7.69 -11.24
CA ASN A 20 8.88 -8.24 -10.09
C ASN A 20 8.23 -7.94 -8.72
N LEU A 21 7.09 -7.26 -8.70
CA LEU A 21 6.27 -7.01 -7.50
C LEU A 21 4.85 -7.56 -7.63
N ARG A 22 4.55 -8.29 -8.71
CA ARG A 22 3.22 -8.89 -8.90
C ARG A 22 2.94 -9.94 -7.85
N LEU A 23 1.71 -9.94 -7.36
CA LEU A 23 1.19 -10.98 -6.49
C LEU A 23 1.04 -12.29 -7.28
N PRO A 24 1.54 -13.43 -6.78
CA PRO A 24 1.34 -14.73 -7.41
C PRO A 24 -0.15 -15.15 -7.36
N ASN A 25 -0.51 -16.20 -8.11
CA ASN A 25 -1.88 -16.72 -8.13
C ASN A 25 -2.31 -17.33 -6.78
N GLU A 26 -1.36 -17.87 -6.03
CA GLU A 26 -1.60 -18.43 -4.70
C GLU A 26 -1.38 -17.37 -3.62
N PRO A 27 -2.18 -17.36 -2.52
CA PRO A 27 -2.01 -16.40 -1.44
C PRO A 27 -0.58 -16.35 -0.88
N THR A 28 0.03 -15.18 -0.89
CA THR A 28 1.32 -14.90 -0.22
C THR A 28 1.18 -13.72 0.72
N ALA A 29 1.92 -13.77 1.83
CA ALA A 29 2.02 -12.66 2.78
C ALA A 29 3.07 -11.63 2.38
N HIS A 30 3.97 -11.94 1.45
CA HIS A 30 5.13 -11.09 1.14
C HIS A 30 5.55 -11.21 -0.32
N VAL A 31 5.86 -10.06 -0.94
CA VAL A 31 6.63 -9.95 -2.19
C VAL A 31 7.62 -8.79 -2.09
N SER A 32 8.78 -8.92 -2.75
CA SER A 32 9.82 -7.89 -2.78
C SER A 32 10.59 -7.91 -4.09
N ASN A 33 11.08 -6.74 -4.49
CA ASN A 33 12.02 -6.60 -5.60
C ASN A 33 13.42 -6.15 -5.16
N GLY A 34 13.71 -6.12 -3.86
CA GLY A 34 14.97 -5.65 -3.27
C GLY A 34 14.99 -4.16 -2.91
N GLU A 35 14.10 -3.34 -3.46
CA GLU A 35 13.99 -1.90 -3.17
C GLU A 35 12.70 -1.57 -2.42
N GLU A 36 11.62 -2.26 -2.79
CA GLU A 36 10.28 -2.18 -2.25
C GLU A 36 9.83 -3.55 -1.71
N THR A 37 8.99 -3.52 -0.68
CA THR A 37 8.25 -4.68 -0.18
C THR A 37 6.77 -4.39 -0.18
N LEU A 38 6.00 -5.46 -0.41
CA LEU A 38 4.56 -5.50 -0.22
C LEU A 38 4.25 -6.67 0.70
N ASP A 39 3.73 -6.33 1.88
CA ASP A 39 3.36 -7.26 2.94
C ASP A 39 1.85 -7.26 3.11
N LEU A 40 1.23 -8.45 3.10
CA LEU A 40 -0.20 -8.66 3.25
C LEU A 40 -0.49 -9.38 4.56
N THR A 41 -1.43 -8.85 5.34
CA THR A 41 -2.01 -9.57 6.48
C THR A 41 -3.26 -10.31 6.02
N LEU A 42 -3.20 -11.65 6.04
CA LEU A 42 -4.26 -12.52 5.56
C LEU A 42 -5.01 -13.20 6.71
N THR A 43 -6.33 -13.36 6.57
CA THR A 43 -7.16 -14.24 7.40
C THR A 43 -7.93 -15.16 6.46
N GLY A 44 -7.44 -16.38 6.26
CA GLY A 44 -7.91 -17.22 5.17
C GLY A 44 -7.52 -16.61 3.81
N ASP A 45 -8.52 -16.35 2.96
CA ASP A 45 -8.39 -15.66 1.68
C ASP A 45 -8.58 -14.14 1.78
N GLU A 46 -8.95 -13.63 2.96
CA GLU A 46 -9.25 -12.22 3.16
C GLU A 46 -7.98 -11.42 3.47
N VAL A 47 -7.73 -10.37 2.69
CA VAL A 47 -6.71 -9.37 2.98
C VAL A 47 -7.29 -8.39 4.00
N THR A 48 -6.60 -8.19 5.12
CA THR A 48 -7.05 -7.33 6.22
C THR A 48 -6.19 -6.07 6.39
N MET A 49 -4.94 -6.13 5.93
CA MET A 49 -4.02 -5.00 5.91
C MET A 49 -3.00 -5.19 4.79
N ILE A 50 -2.62 -4.09 4.16
CA ILE A 50 -1.54 -4.01 3.19
C ILE A 50 -0.46 -3.09 3.78
N THR A 51 0.80 -3.52 3.77
CA THR A 51 1.94 -2.68 4.14
C THR A 51 2.89 -2.59 2.96
N ILE A 52 3.25 -1.37 2.57
CA ILE A 52 4.21 -1.08 1.51
C ILE A 52 5.40 -0.40 2.17
N SER A 53 6.60 -0.91 1.93
CA SER A 53 7.83 -0.31 2.43
C SER A 53 8.79 -0.06 1.27
N ALA A 54 9.44 1.10 1.24
CA ALA A 54 10.47 1.43 0.25
C ALA A 54 11.69 2.02 0.93
N THR A 55 12.87 1.49 0.63
CA THR A 55 14.14 1.86 1.27
C THR A 55 14.75 3.18 0.78
N ASP A 56 14.45 3.59 -0.46
CA ASP A 56 14.81 4.91 -0.97
C ASP A 56 13.56 5.81 -1.04
N PRO A 57 13.45 6.83 -0.18
CA PRO A 57 12.31 7.75 -0.17
C PRO A 57 12.35 8.80 -1.29
N LYS A 58 13.50 8.95 -1.98
CA LYS A 58 13.70 9.86 -3.12
C LYS A 58 13.73 9.11 -4.44
N ALA A 59 13.91 7.79 -4.43
CA ALA A 59 13.43 6.96 -5.52
C ALA A 59 11.97 7.34 -5.73
N LYS A 60 11.46 7.15 -6.94
CA LYS A 60 10.06 7.40 -7.31
C LYS A 60 9.05 6.56 -6.51
N ALA A 61 9.38 6.07 -5.31
CA ALA A 61 8.91 4.89 -4.60
C ALA A 61 7.63 5.06 -3.76
N TYR A 62 6.91 6.16 -3.95
CA TYR A 62 5.45 6.14 -3.78
C TYR A 62 4.74 5.66 -5.04
N GLY A 63 5.43 5.75 -6.18
CA GLY A 63 4.81 5.97 -7.47
C GLY A 63 4.26 4.72 -8.14
N THR A 64 4.76 3.51 -7.88
CA THR A 64 4.29 2.36 -8.67
C THR A 64 3.44 1.40 -7.84
N THR A 65 3.91 1.02 -6.66
CA THR A 65 3.20 0.03 -5.82
C THR A 65 1.95 0.63 -5.19
N PHE A 66 2.02 1.82 -4.57
CA PHE A 66 0.83 2.47 -4.02
C PHE A 66 -0.15 2.91 -5.11
N MET A 67 0.34 3.50 -6.22
CA MET A 67 -0.54 3.84 -7.36
C MET A 67 -1.18 2.61 -8.00
N ALA A 68 -0.51 1.45 -8.02
CA ALA A 68 -1.10 0.21 -8.51
C ALA A 68 -2.29 -0.22 -7.64
N PHE A 69 -2.27 0.03 -6.34
CA PHE A 69 -3.47 -0.13 -5.49
C PHE A 69 -4.53 0.93 -5.77
N GLU A 70 -4.15 2.22 -5.81
CA GLU A 70 -5.11 3.30 -6.07
C GLU A 70 -5.85 3.14 -7.39
N HIS A 71 -5.15 2.77 -8.47
CA HIS A 71 -5.76 2.54 -9.78
C HIS A 71 -6.38 1.17 -9.91
N GLY A 72 -5.68 0.11 -9.49
CA GLY A 72 -6.11 -1.27 -9.67
C GLY A 72 -7.33 -1.64 -8.84
N MET A 73 -7.50 -0.99 -7.68
CA MET A 73 -8.64 -1.22 -6.79
C MET A 73 -9.67 -0.08 -6.81
N ASP A 74 -9.48 0.92 -7.68
CA ASP A 74 -10.30 2.15 -7.71
C ASP A 74 -10.36 2.88 -6.35
N TRP A 75 -9.26 2.82 -5.59
CA TRP A 75 -9.11 3.45 -4.29
C TRP A 75 -8.43 4.82 -4.34
N GLY A 76 -8.21 5.36 -5.55
CA GLY A 76 -7.63 6.67 -5.74
C GLY A 76 -8.33 7.75 -4.92
N SER A 77 -7.55 8.53 -4.16
CA SER A 77 -8.13 9.60 -3.35
C SER A 77 -7.17 10.77 -3.13
N ILE A 78 -7.71 11.98 -3.26
CA ILE A 78 -6.99 13.21 -2.90
C ILE A 78 -6.56 13.22 -1.43
N ASN A 79 -7.28 12.51 -0.55
CA ASN A 79 -6.93 12.42 0.87
C ASN A 79 -5.68 11.57 1.09
N PHE A 80 -5.54 10.46 0.38
CA PHE A 80 -4.32 9.64 0.42
C PHE A 80 -3.13 10.40 -0.15
N TYR A 81 -3.31 11.05 -1.30
CA TYR A 81 -2.27 11.88 -1.90
C TYR A 81 -1.81 13.03 -0.99
N ASN A 82 -2.74 13.71 -0.31
CA ASN A 82 -2.40 14.78 0.62
C ASN A 82 -1.67 14.26 1.86
N ALA A 83 -2.06 13.10 2.39
CA ALA A 83 -1.38 12.46 3.52
C ALA A 83 0.07 12.08 3.17
N TYR A 84 0.29 11.51 1.99
CA TYR A 84 1.63 11.24 1.47
C TYR A 84 2.49 12.50 1.35
N LYS A 85 1.99 13.56 0.70
CA LYS A 85 2.76 14.82 0.59
C LYS A 85 3.13 15.39 1.96
N ALA A 86 2.22 15.29 2.92
CA ALA A 86 2.46 15.77 4.27
C ALA A 86 3.48 14.91 5.04
N SER A 87 3.57 13.60 4.79
CA SER A 87 4.58 12.74 5.42
C SER A 87 5.99 13.05 4.91
N LEU A 88 6.15 13.45 3.65
CA LEU A 88 7.46 13.82 3.08
C LEU A 88 8.10 15.04 3.76
N VAL A 89 7.29 15.93 4.35
CA VAL A 89 7.76 17.16 5.01
C VAL A 89 7.72 17.08 6.54
N GLN A 90 7.15 16.01 7.10
CA GLN A 90 7.06 15.73 8.53
C GLN A 90 7.65 14.34 8.82
N PRO A 91 8.99 14.20 8.77
CA PRO A 91 9.63 12.91 9.01
C PRO A 91 9.41 12.44 10.45
N ASN A 92 9.23 11.14 10.61
CA ASN A 92 8.93 10.42 11.85
C ASN A 92 7.53 10.68 12.43
N GLU A 93 6.64 11.36 11.69
CA GLU A 93 5.23 11.49 12.06
C GLU A 93 4.34 10.56 11.24
N VAL A 94 3.33 9.99 11.90
CA VAL A 94 2.28 9.20 11.24
C VAL A 94 1.24 10.17 10.68
N ILE A 95 1.15 10.24 9.36
CA ILE A 95 0.14 11.04 8.67
C ILE A 95 -0.95 10.14 8.11
N ILE A 96 -2.21 10.48 8.37
CA ILE A 96 -3.35 9.62 8.07
C ILE A 96 -4.20 10.22 6.95
N GLY A 97 -4.40 9.46 5.88
CA GLY A 97 -5.43 9.71 4.86
C GLY A 97 -6.63 8.78 5.06
N LYS A 98 -7.85 9.29 4.87
CA LYS A 98 -9.09 8.49 4.94
C LYS A 98 -9.95 8.69 3.71
N ALA A 99 -10.36 7.61 3.06
CA ALA A 99 -11.28 7.61 1.93
C ALA A 99 -11.80 6.20 1.66
N HIS A 100 -12.94 6.07 0.99
CA HIS A 100 -13.50 4.76 0.56
C HIS A 100 -13.71 3.75 1.70
N GLY A 101 -13.90 4.23 2.94
CA GLY A 101 -13.98 3.37 4.12
C GLY A 101 -12.63 2.75 4.53
N LEU A 102 -11.52 3.32 4.07
CA LEU A 102 -10.15 2.89 4.34
C LEU A 102 -9.36 3.97 5.06
N ILE A 103 -8.35 3.53 5.80
CA ILE A 103 -7.28 4.33 6.37
C ILE A 103 -5.98 4.00 5.63
N ALA A 104 -5.25 5.03 5.21
CA ALA A 104 -3.87 4.94 4.75
C ALA A 104 -2.97 5.71 5.73
N GLU A 105 -2.13 5.00 6.49
CA GLU A 105 -1.10 5.59 7.35
C GLU A 105 0.20 5.71 6.58
N HIS A 106 0.75 6.92 6.51
CA HIS A 106 2.04 7.21 5.89
C HIS A 106 3.03 7.61 6.97
N VAL A 107 4.16 6.92 7.01
CA VAL A 107 5.30 7.28 7.87
C VAL A 107 6.52 7.37 6.97
N PHE A 108 7.13 8.55 6.95
CA PHE A 108 8.44 8.71 6.34
C PHE A 108 9.47 8.80 7.46
N ASP A 109 10.41 7.86 7.51
CA ASP A 109 11.49 7.85 8.49
C ASP A 109 12.88 7.81 7.81
N GLY A 110 13.94 7.82 8.61
CA GLY A 110 15.32 7.77 8.11
C GLY A 110 15.68 6.48 7.34
N ALA A 111 14.82 5.45 7.38
CA ALA A 111 14.99 4.19 6.66
C ALA A 111 14.11 4.11 5.39
N GLY A 112 13.10 4.98 5.23
CA GLY A 112 12.29 5.02 4.03
C GLY A 112 10.84 5.45 4.25
N LEU A 113 10.00 5.15 3.26
CA LEU A 113 8.55 5.36 3.36
C LEU A 113 7.85 4.04 3.68
N ILE A 114 6.98 4.07 4.69
CA ILE A 114 6.08 2.98 5.05
C ILE A 114 4.64 3.47 4.87
N VAL A 115 3.83 2.69 4.15
CA VAL A 115 2.41 2.94 3.98
C VAL A 115 1.61 1.73 4.45
N LYS A 116 0.67 1.93 5.38
CA LYS A 116 -0.26 0.88 5.83
C LYS A 116 -1.67 1.21 5.40
N ILE A 117 -2.36 0.27 4.75
CA ILE A 117 -3.74 0.42 4.27
C ILE A 117 -4.60 -0.62 4.99
N TYR A 118 -5.69 -0.19 5.61
CA TYR A 118 -6.62 -1.06 6.35
C TYR A 118 -8.04 -0.44 6.45
N PRO A 119 -9.09 -1.21 6.77
CA PRO A 119 -10.46 -0.69 6.87
C PRO A 119 -10.62 0.36 7.97
N ASP A 120 -11.39 1.43 7.72
CA ASP A 120 -11.77 2.43 8.74
C ASP A 120 -12.90 1.86 9.60
N THR A 121 -12.56 1.34 10.78
CA THR A 121 -13.50 0.62 11.66
C THR A 121 -14.35 1.55 12.55
N LYS A 122 -14.64 2.77 12.10
CA LYS A 122 -15.42 3.76 12.86
C LYS A 122 -16.90 3.40 12.96
#